data_AF-A0A7Y2DKT8-F1
#
_entry.id   AF-A0A7Y2DKT8-F1
#
_cell.length_a   1.000
_cell.length_b   1.000
_cell.length_c   1.000
_cell.angle_alpha   90.00
_cell.angle_beta   90.00
_cell.angle_gamma   90.00
#
_symmetry.space_group_name_H-M   'P 1'
#
loop_
_entity.id
_entity.type
_entity.pdbx_description
1 polymer ?
#
loop_
_entity_poly.entity_id
_entity_poly.type
_entity_poly.pdbx_seq_one_letter_code
_entity_poly.pdbx_strand_id
1 'polypeptide(L)' 'MTVLIVYGSKYGSTGTVAHHIADILAQQGLQVEVRRPEQHPDLSQYDSVIIGSAIYAGRW' A
#
# COMPACT_ATOMS: atom_id res chain seq x y z
N MET A 1 -13.99 8.36 -2.03
CA MET A 1 -12.95 7.72 -2.85
C MET A 1 -12.16 6.78 -1.96
N THR A 2 -12.06 5.50 -2.33
CA THR A 2 -11.34 4.46 -1.59
C THR A 2 -10.00 4.17 -2.29
N VAL A 3 -8.92 4.18 -1.51
CA VAL A 3 -7.56 3.94 -1.99
C VAL A 3 -7.01 2.69 -1.32
N LEU A 4 -6.52 1.76 -2.14
CA LEU A 4 -5.76 0.61 -1.65
C LEU A 4 -4.26 0.89 -1.77
N ILE A 5 -3.51 0.64 -0.70
CA ILE A 5 -2.05 0.58 -0.72
C ILE A 5 -1.62 -0.87 -0.52
N VAL A 6 -1.01 -1.47 -1.54
CA VAL A 6 -0.41 -2.80 -1.46
C VAL A 6 1.09 -2.67 -1.31
N TYR A 7 1.69 -3.33 -0.33
CA TYR A 7 3.15 -3.29 -0.16
C TYR A 7 3.83 -4.66 0.04
N GLY A 8 4.94 -4.86 -0.67
CA GLY A 8 5.91 -5.92 -0.46
C GLY A 8 7.06 -5.43 0.44
N SER A 9 7.31 -6.09 1.57
CA SER A 9 8.44 -5.73 2.42
C SER A 9 8.95 -6.92 3.23
N LYS A 10 10.25 -7.22 3.06
CA LYS A 10 10.94 -8.27 3.85
C LYS A 10 11.38 -7.76 5.22
N TYR A 11 11.88 -6.52 5.27
CA TYR A 11 12.47 -5.93 6.48
C TYR A 11 11.67 -4.75 7.05
N GLY A 12 10.44 -4.54 6.59
CA GLY A 12 9.50 -3.59 7.17
C GLY A 12 9.59 -2.15 6.63
N SER A 13 10.73 -1.72 6.06
CA SER A 13 10.92 -0.32 5.61
C SER A 13 9.82 0.16 4.64
N THR A 14 9.53 -0.60 3.59
CA THR A 14 8.44 -0.27 2.65
C THR A 14 7.07 -0.27 3.34
N GLY A 15 6.89 -1.12 4.35
CA GLY A 15 5.67 -1.13 5.16
C GLY A 15 5.50 0.15 5.96
N THR A 16 6.55 0.67 6.57
CA THR A 16 6.54 1.97 7.25
C THR A 16 6.17 3.10 6.29
N VAL A 17 6.75 3.11 5.08
CA VAL A 17 6.42 4.09 4.05
C VAL A 17 4.95 3.98 3.62
N ALA A 18 4.46 2.76 3.40
CA ALA A 18 3.06 2.52 3.01
C ALA A 18 2.07 3.06 4.05
N HIS A 19 2.32 2.82 5.35
CA HIS A 19 1.48 3.35 6.42
C HIS A 19 1.58 4.87 6.52
N HIS A 20 2.77 5.45 6.36
CA HIS A 20 2.93 6.90 6.37
C HIS A 20 2.18 7.58 5.21
N ILE A 21 2.16 6.97 4.03
CA ILE A 21 1.34 7.45 2.89
C ILE A 21 -0.15 7.34 3.24
N ALA A 22 -0.58 6.23 3.85
CA ALA A 22 -1.96 6.05 4.26
C ALA A 22 -2.41 7.12 5.26
N ASP A 23 -1.56 7.45 6.25
CA ASP A 23 -1.83 8.49 7.23
C ASP A 23 -2.03 9.86 6.56
N ILE A 24 -1.17 10.22 5.61
CA ILE A 24 -1.30 11.48 4.87
C ILE A 24 -2.61 11.51 4.07
N LEU A 25 -2.93 10.44 3.33
CA LEU A 25 -4.15 10.37 2.53
C LEU A 25 -5.42 10.39 3.41
N ALA A 26 -5.38 9.71 4.55
CA ALA A 26 -6.47 9.74 5.53
C ALA A 26 -6.67 11.15 6.12
N GLN A 27 -5.59 11.89 6.40
CA GLN A 27 -5.66 13.29 6.83
C GLN A 27 -6.29 14.21 5.78
N GLN A 28 -6.24 13.84 4.49
CA GLN A 28 -6.93 14.54 3.40
C GLN A 28 -8.40 14.09 3.23
N GLY A 29 -8.92 13.22 4.11
CA GLY A 29 -10.30 12.75 4.09
C GLY A 29 -10.57 11.57 3.15
N LEU A 30 -9.53 10.91 2.63
CA LEU A 30 -9.67 9.71 1.81
C LEU A 30 -9.85 8.46 2.69
N GLN A 31 -10.60 7.49 2.20
CA GLN A 31 -10.69 6.17 2.82
C GLN A 31 -9.53 5.33 2.30
N VAL A 32 -8.66 4.85 3.18
CA VAL A 32 -7.42 4.16 2.77
C VAL A 32 -7.31 2.82 3.46
N GLU A 33 -7.01 1.78 2.69
CA GLU A 33 -6.68 0.45 3.20
C GLU A 33 -5.24 0.09 2.86
N VAL A 34 -4.49 -0.39 3.85
CA VAL A 34 -3.14 -0.92 3.64
C VAL A 34 -3.19 -2.44 3.74
N ARG A 35 -2.67 -3.11 2.71
CA ARG A 35 -2.66 -4.58 2.59
C ARG A 35 -1.30 -5.08 2.14
N ARG A 36 -0.98 -6.32 2.52
CA ARG A 36 0.11 -7.08 1.92
C ARG A 36 -0.42 -7.89 0.73
N PRO A 37 0.39 -8.15 -0.32
CA PRO A 37 -0.06 -8.87 -1.50
C PRO A 37 -0.56 -10.30 -1.18
N GLU A 38 -0.04 -10.94 -0.13
CA GLU A 38 -0.48 -12.28 0.31
C GLU A 38 -1.92 -12.29 0.87
N GLN A 39 -2.52 -11.13 1.11
CA GLN A 39 -3.92 -11.01 1.54
C GLN A 39 -4.90 -11.02 0.36
N HIS A 40 -4.40 -11.06 -0.89
CA HIS A 40 -5.20 -11.10 -2.11
C HIS A 40 -6.37 -10.09 -2.14
N PRO A 41 -6.10 -8.78 -1.97
CA PRO A 41 -7.16 -7.79 -1.97
C PRO A 41 -7.87 -7.74 -3.34
N ASP A 42 -9.20 -7.66 -3.31
CA ASP A 42 -10.01 -7.47 -4.50
C ASP A 42 -9.89 -6.02 -4.98
N LEU A 43 -9.09 -5.81 -6.04
CA LEU A 43 -8.79 -4.48 -6.57
C LEU A 43 -10.03 -3.77 -7.13
N SER A 44 -11.11 -4.50 -7.46
CA SER A 44 -12.33 -3.91 -8.04
C SER A 44 -13.13 -3.07 -7.04
N GLN A 45 -12.82 -3.16 -5.74
CA GLN A 45 -13.50 -2.44 -4.66
C GLN A 45 -12.94 -1.04 -4.41
N TYR A 46 -11.84 -0.68 -5.10
CA TYR A 46 -11.11 0.56 -4.85
C TYR A 46 -11.10 1.46 -6.08
N ASP A 47 -11.26 2.75 -5.85
CA ASP A 47 -11.19 3.75 -6.91
C ASP A 47 -9.75 4.00 -7.39
N SER A 48 -8.76 3.68 -6.55
CA SER A 48 -7.34 3.86 -6.85
C SER A 48 -6.45 2.88 -6.09
N VAL A 49 -5.32 2.50 -6.69
CA VAL A 49 -4.36 1.56 -6.10
C VAL A 49 -2.95 2.14 -6.15
N ILE A 50 -2.23 2.07 -5.02
CA ILE A 50 -0.81 2.38 -4.89
C ILE A 50 -0.07 1.08 -4.58
N ILE A 51 0.99 0.76 -5.32
CA ILE A 51 1.77 -0.47 -5.13
C ILE A 51 3.22 -0.09 -4.82
N GLY A 52 3.76 -0.64 -3.73
CA GLY A 52 5.15 -0.44 -3.34
C GLY A 52 5.85 -1.75 -2.99
N SER A 53 7.12 -1.89 -3.34
CA SER A 53 7.95 -3.04 -2.93
C SER A 53 9.38 -2.57 -2.72
N ALA A 54 10.10 -3.24 -1.81
CA ALA A 54 11.55 -3.06 -1.73
C ALA A 54 12.23 -3.76 -2.90
N ILE A 55 13.28 -3.15 -3.44
CA ILE A 55 14.09 -3.78 -4.49
C ILE A 55 15.11 -4.72 -3.83
N TYR A 56 15.12 -5.99 -4.25
CA TYR A 56 16.11 -6.98 -3.84
C TYR A 56 16.82 -7.55 -5.07
N ALA A 57 18.15 -7.41 -5.11
CA ALA A 57 18.98 -7.90 -6.22
C ALA A 57 18.46 -7.46 -7.62
N GLY A 58 18.01 -6.19 -7.71
CA GLY A 58 17.49 -5.62 -8.96
C GLY A 58 16.05 -6.04 -9.32
N ARG A 59 15.36 -6.78 -8.45
CA ARG A 59 13.96 -7.20 -8.64
C ARG A 59 13.04 -6.40 -7.73
N TRP A 60 11.91 -5.95 -8.28
CA TRP A 60 10.83 -5.27 -7.58
C TRP A 60 9.66 -6.24 -7.37
#